data_AF-A0A0E9M185-F1
#
_entry.id   AF-A0A0E9M185-F1
#
_cell.length_a   1.000
_cell.length_b   1.000
_cell.length_c   1.000
_cell.angle_alpha   90.00
_cell.angle_beta   90.00
_cell.angle_gamma   90.00
#
_symmetry.space_group_name_H-M   'P 1'
#
loop_
_entity.id
_entity.type
_entity.pdbx_description
1 polymer ?
#
loop_
_entity_poly.entity_id
_entity_poly.type
_entity_poly.pdbx_seq_one_letter_code
_entity_poly.pdbx_strand_id
1 'polypeptide(L)' 'MKIFPVKAVAEIDAYTIENEPILSVNLMERAARRLFDQIKERYAGRWFLVLAGPGNNGGDALSLSRMLTLNGFRLRRFC' A
#
# COMPACT_ATOMS: atom_id res chain seq x y z
N MET A 1 -9.21 9.12 -18.56
CA MET A 1 -9.18 8.65 -17.15
C MET A 1 -10.46 7.86 -16.90
N LYS A 2 -10.38 6.61 -16.43
CA LYS A 2 -11.55 5.85 -15.97
C LYS A 2 -11.54 5.85 -14.43
N ILE A 3 -12.67 6.19 -13.81
CA ILE A 3 -12.85 6.15 -12.35
C ILE A 3 -13.90 5.09 -12.06
N PHE A 4 -13.56 4.13 -11.19
CA PHE A 4 -14.42 3.00 -10.89
C PHE A 4 -15.18 3.21 -9.57
N PRO A 5 -16.45 2.78 -9.47
CA PRO A 5 -17.16 2.70 -8.19
C PRO A 5 -16.44 1.75 -7.23
N VAL A 6 -16.56 1.99 -5.92
CA VAL A 6 -15.92 1.16 -4.87
C VAL A 6 -16.21 -0.34 -5.04
N LYS A 7 -17.48 -0.68 -5.34
CA LYS A 7 -17.88 -2.07 -5.56
C LYS A 7 -17.12 -2.73 -6.72
N ALA A 8 -16.92 -2.00 -7.82
CA ALA A 8 -16.19 -2.52 -8.97
C ALA A 8 -14.70 -2.75 -8.64
N VAL A 9 -14.08 -1.89 -7.82
CA VAL A 9 -12.70 -2.10 -7.36
C VAL A 9 -12.59 -3.36 -6.52
N ALA A 10 -13.53 -3.60 -5.60
CA ALA A 10 -13.56 -4.82 -4.79
C ALA A 10 -13.75 -6.09 -5.64
N GLU A 11 -14.59 -6.03 -6.68
CA GLU A 11 -14.77 -7.13 -7.64
C GLU A 11 -13.49 -7.38 -8.46
N ILE A 12 -12.79 -6.33 -8.88
CA ILE A 12 -11.51 -6.43 -9.59
C ILE A 12 -10.43 -7.06 -8.69
N ASP A 13 -10.35 -6.65 -7.42
CA ASP A 13 -9.39 -7.22 -6.47
C ASP A 13 -9.65 -8.71 -6.25
N ALA A 14 -10.92 -9.10 -6.04
CA ALA A 14 -11.31 -10.50 -5.89
C ALA A 14 -10.98 -11.33 -7.13
N TYR A 15 -11.32 -10.82 -8.32
CA TYR A 15 -10.99 -11.46 -9.59
C TYR A 15 -9.47 -11.63 -9.76
N THR A 16 -8.68 -10.62 -9.40
CA THR A 16 -7.21 -10.67 -9.50
C THR A 16 -6.62 -11.74 -8.57
N ILE A 17 -7.11 -11.82 -7.33
CA ILE A 17 -6.70 -12.82 -6.34
C ILE A 17 -6.98 -14.24 -6.85
N GLU A 18 -8.17 -14.47 -7.41
CA GLU A 18 -8.61 -15.76 -7.92
C GLU A 18 -7.85 -16.20 -9.18
N ASN A 19 -7.63 -15.27 -10.11
CA ASN A 19 -7.07 -15.59 -11.44
C ASN A 19 -5.54 -15.53 -11.50
N GLU A 20 -4.87 -14.81 -10.58
CA GLU A 20 -3.41 -14.81 -10.43
C GLU A 20 -2.89 -15.77 -9.32
N PRO A 21 -3.71 -16.73 -8.88
CA PRO A 21 -3.68 -17.40 -7.57
C PRO A 21 -2.71 -16.80 -6.52
N ILE A 22 -2.94 -15.55 -6.12
CA ILE A 22 -2.15 -14.88 -5.07
C ILE A 22 -2.96 -14.76 -3.77
N LEU A 23 -2.28 -14.61 -2.63
CA LEU A 23 -2.99 -14.25 -1.39
C LEU A 23 -3.36 -12.76 -1.44
N SER A 24 -4.44 -12.37 -0.74
CA SER A 24 -4.84 -10.96 -0.63
C SER A 24 -3.71 -10.05 -0.13
N VAL A 25 -2.90 -10.54 0.82
CA VAL A 25 -1.70 -9.84 1.31
C VAL A 25 -0.66 -9.56 0.21
N ASN A 26 -0.56 -10.42 -0.80
CA ASN A 26 0.34 -10.18 -1.93
C ASN A 26 -0.17 -9.04 -2.82
N LEU A 27 -1.49 -8.91 -3.01
CA LEU A 27 -2.08 -7.79 -3.74
C LEU A 27 -1.88 -6.46 -3.00
N MET A 28 -2.08 -6.46 -1.68
CA MET A 28 -1.78 -5.33 -0.79
C MET A 28 -0.31 -4.92 -0.87
N GLU A 29 0.62 -5.86 -0.82
CA GLU A 29 2.06 -5.60 -0.99
C GLU A 29 2.39 -4.94 -2.34
N ARG A 30 1.69 -5.31 -3.42
CA ARG A 30 1.86 -4.67 -4.73
C ARG A 30 1.35 -3.22 -4.70
N ALA A 31 0.21 -2.96 -4.08
CA ALA A 31 -0.33 -1.61 -3.92
C ALA A 31 0.61 -0.72 -3.10
N ALA A 32 1.04 -1.20 -1.93
CA ALA A 32 2.00 -0.52 -1.07
C ALA A 32 3.35 -0.28 -1.77
N ARG A 33 3.83 -1.23 -2.59
CA ARG A 33 5.07 -1.06 -3.36
C ARG A 33 4.98 0.07 -4.37
N ARG A 34 3.87 0.20 -5.10
CA ARG A 34 3.66 1.30 -6.05
C ARG A 34 3.68 2.66 -5.34
N LEU A 35 3.06 2.74 -4.16
CA LEU A 35 3.09 3.95 -3.34
C LEU A 35 4.50 4.24 -2.82
N PHE A 36 5.23 3.22 -2.36
CA PHE A 36 6.62 3.34 -1.94
C PHE A 36 7.51 3.89 -3.06
N ASP A 37 7.42 3.33 -4.27
CA ASP A 37 8.27 3.76 -5.39
C ASP A 37 8.04 5.25 -5.71
N GLN A 38 6.79 5.73 -5.69
CA GLN A 38 6.46 7.15 -5.88
C GLN A 38 6.96 8.05 -4.73
N ILE A 39 6.85 7.57 -3.49
CA ILE A 39 7.34 8.33 -2.33
C ILE A 39 8.87 8.43 -2.36
N LYS A 40 9.54 7.31 -2.66
CA LYS A 40 11.00 7.24 -2.75
C LYS A 40 11.53 8.22 -3.78
N GLU A 41 10.90 8.29 -4.96
CA GLU A 41 11.32 9.17 -6.05
C GLU A 41 11.11 10.66 -5.71
N ARG A 42 9.96 11.02 -5.12
CA ARG A 42 9.56 12.43 -4.96
C ARG A 42 9.97 13.05 -3.64
N TYR A 43 10.19 12.24 -2.61
CA TYR A 43 10.27 12.71 -1.22
C TYR A 43 11.44 12.08 -0.43
N ALA A 44 12.47 11.61 -1.13
CA ALA A 44 13.71 11.12 -0.51
C ALA A 44 14.26 12.09 0.55
N GLY A 45 14.73 11.54 1.67
CA GLY A 45 15.36 12.30 2.76
C GLY A 45 14.39 13.03 3.72
N ARG A 46 13.08 13.04 3.45
CA ARG A 46 12.08 13.62 4.35
C ARG A 46 11.71 12.67 5.49
N TRP A 47 11.18 13.24 6.58
CA TRP A 47 10.52 12.48 7.64
C TRP A 47 9.05 12.23 7.30
N PHE A 48 8.53 11.04 7.64
CA PHE A 48 7.14 10.67 7.41
C PHE A 48 6.37 10.38 8.71
N LEU A 49 5.10 10.76 8.75
CA LEU A 49 4.14 10.28 9.71
C LEU A 49 3.20 9.31 8.99
N VAL A 50 3.13 8.06 9.45
CA VAL A 50 2.22 7.06 8.90
C VAL A 50 1.10 6.80 9.91
N LEU A 51 -0.15 6.96 9.46
CA LEU A 51 -1.36 6.71 10.23
C LEU A 51 -2.07 5.50 9.62
N ALA A 52 -2.11 4.39 10.35
CA ALA A 52 -2.78 3.17 9.93
C ALA A 52 -4.08 3.02 10.73
N GLY A 53 -5.22 3.08 10.03
CA GLY A 53 -6.52 2.72 10.61
C GLY A 53 -6.80 1.22 10.50
N PRO A 54 -7.98 0.74 10.93
CA PRO A 54 -8.39 -0.64 10.69
C PRO A 54 -8.67 -0.91 9.19
N GLY A 55 -8.60 -2.19 8.80
CA GLY A 55 -8.93 -2.64 7.45
C GLY A 55 -7.76 -2.59 6.45
N ASN A 56 -8.07 -2.76 5.17
CA ASN A 56 -7.07 -2.97 4.11
C ASN A 56 -6.11 -1.78 3.93
N ASN A 57 -6.63 -0.54 3.98
CA ASN A 57 -5.80 0.66 3.90
C ASN A 57 -4.81 0.77 5.06
N GLY A 58 -5.17 0.25 6.24
CA GLY A 58 -4.26 0.12 7.37
C GLY A 58 -3.13 -0.86 7.07
N GLY A 59 -3.46 -2.00 6.48
CA GLY A 59 -2.49 -2.98 6.01
C GLY A 59 -1.53 -2.41 4.96
N ASP A 60 -2.02 -1.62 4.01
CA ASP A 60 -1.19 -0.90 3.04
C ASP A 60 -0.22 0.06 3.74
N ALA A 61 -0.71 0.83 4.72
CA ALA A 61 0.10 1.78 5.49
C ALA A 61 1.20 1.06 6.29
N LEU A 62 0.89 -0.11 6.86
CA LEU A 62 1.86 -0.94 7.58
C LEU A 62 2.91 -1.53 6.63
N SER A 63 2.49 -2.04 5.47
CA SER A 63 3.38 -2.54 4.42
C SER A 63 4.33 -1.45 3.91
N LEU A 64 3.78 -0.28 3.59
CA LEU A 64 4.55 0.90 3.20
C LEU A 64 5.55 1.33 4.30
N SER A 65 5.11 1.37 5.56
CA SER A 65 5.97 1.73 6.70
C SER A 65 7.17 0.79 6.79
N ARG A 66 6.95 -0.51 6.59
CA ARG A 66 8.02 -1.52 6.56
C ARG A 66 9.00 -1.23 5.41
N MET A 67 8.51 -1.00 4.20
CA MET A 67 9.36 -0.70 3.03
C MET A 67 10.19 0.58 3.21
N LEU A 68 9.57 1.65 3.71
CA LEU A 68 10.24 2.92 4.00
C LEU A 68 11.35 2.72 5.05
N THR A 69 11.04 2.03 6.15
CA THR A 69 12.02 1.75 7.22
C THR A 69 13.22 0.96 6.68
N LEU A 70 12.96 -0.10 5.89
CA LEU A 70 14.01 -0.93 5.29
C LEU A 70 14.90 -0.17 4.29
N ASN A 71 14.40 0.94 3.73
CA ASN A 71 15.14 1.78 2.79
C ASN A 71 15.72 3.05 3.47
N GLY A 72 15.84 3.06 4.80
CA GLY A 72 16.50 4.12 5.55
C GLY A 72 15.70 5.42 5.70
N PHE A 73 14.40 5.41 5.36
CA PHE A 73 13.54 6.55 5.61
C PHE A 73 13.24 6.68 7.11
N ARG A 74 13.24 7.92 7.60
CA ARG A 74 12.84 8.21 8.97
C ARG A 74 11.33 8.39 9.03
N LEU A 75 10.67 7.61 9.87
CA LEU A 75 9.24 7.73 10.06
C LEU A 75 8.82 7.46 11.49
N ARG A 76 7.64 7.96 11.84
CA ARG A 76 6.86 7.51 12.99
C ARG A 76 5.54 6.95 12.50
N ARG A 77 5.16 5.81 13.06
CA ARG A 77 3.94 5.09 12.73
C ARG A 77 2.99 5.07 13.92
N PHE A 78 1.71 5.22 13.65
CA PHE A 78 0.61 5.00 14.59
C PHE A 78 -0.35 4.02 13.96
N CYS A 79 -0.71 2.99 14.72
CA CYS A 79 -1.55 1.87 14.32
C CYS A 79 -2.42 1.46 15.50
#